data_AF-A0A7C4UWZ9-F1
#
_entry.id   AF-A0A7C4UWZ9-F1
#
_cell.length_a   1.000
_cell.length_b   1.000
_cell.length_c   1.000
_cell.angle_alpha   90.00
_cell.angle_beta   90.00
_cell.angle_gamma   90.00
#
_symmetry.space_group_name_H-M   'P 1'
#
loop_
_entity.id
_entity.type
_entity.pdbx_description
1 polymer ?
#
loop_
_entity_poly.entity_id
_entity_poly.type
_entity_poly.pdbx_seq_one_letter_code
_entity_poly.pdbx_strand_id
1 'polypeptide(L)' 'MAGKFHHEALYRGVEKLAALTEASITICGAGALGSHLADNLARHGCQHLRVIDK' A
#
# COMPACT_ATOMS: atom_id res chain seq x y z
N MET A 1 19.96 4.67 10.92
CA MET A 1 18.79 5.43 10.45
C MET A 1 17.61 4.49 10.35
N ALA A 2 16.40 4.93 10.70
CA ALA A 2 15.19 4.12 10.56
C ALA A 2 14.83 3.91 9.08
N GLY A 3 14.35 2.72 8.70
CA GLY A 3 13.95 2.41 7.33
C GLY A 3 12.67 3.12 6.89
N LYS A 4 12.39 3.16 5.57
CA LYS A 4 11.23 3.88 4.97
C LYS A 4 9.88 3.55 5.62
N PHE A 5 9.68 2.30 6.06
CA PHE A 5 8.44 1.81 6.67
C PHE A 5 8.57 1.55 8.18
N HIS A 6 9.49 2.24 8.86
CA HIS A 6 9.73 2.02 10.29
C HIS A 6 8.46 2.18 11.13
N HIS A 7 7.68 3.24 10.90
CA HIS A 7 6.44 3.47 11.64
C HIS A 7 5.35 2.44 11.27
N GLU A 8 5.29 1.99 10.02
CA GLU A 8 4.38 0.90 9.64
C GLU A 8 4.69 -0.37 10.42
N ALA A 9 5.97 -0.73 10.55
CA ALA A 9 6.40 -1.89 11.34
C ALA A 9 6.09 -1.73 12.83
N LEU A 10 6.27 -0.53 13.40
CA LEU A 10 5.94 -0.24 14.81
C LEU A 10 4.44 -0.37 15.11
N TYR A 11 3.58 0.16 14.23
CA TYR A 11 2.13 0.23 14.49
C TYR A 11 1.34 -0.97 13.97
N ARG A 12 1.75 -1.59 12.85
CA ARG A 12 1.06 -2.76 12.26
C ARG A 12 1.67 -4.09 12.65
N GLY A 13 2.95 -4.07 13.05
CA GLY A 13 3.77 -5.26 13.20
C GLY A 13 4.38 -5.71 11.87
N VAL A 14 5.57 -6.31 11.95
CA VAL A 14 6.34 -6.77 10.79
C VAL A 14 5.60 -7.83 9.97
N GLU A 15 4.80 -8.69 10.62
CA GLU A 15 4.03 -9.75 9.95
C GLU A 15 2.97 -9.19 9.00
N LYS A 16 2.21 -8.19 9.45
CA LYS A 16 1.19 -7.55 8.60
C LYS A 16 1.80 -6.70 7.51
N LEU A 17 2.94 -6.06 7.79
CA LEU A 17 3.69 -5.33 6.77
C LEU A 17 4.17 -6.29 5.67
N ALA A 18 4.73 -7.45 6.04
CA ALA A 18 5.12 -8.49 5.08
C ALA A 18 3.91 -9.04 4.30
N ALA A 19 2.79 -9.30 4.97
CA ALA A 19 1.57 -9.72 4.26
C ALA A 19 1.10 -8.68 3.22
N LEU A 20 1.24 -7.38 3.53
CA LEU A 20 0.89 -6.29 2.61
C LEU A 20 1.86 -6.18 1.43
N THR A 21 3.14 -6.51 1.60
CA THR A 21 4.10 -6.49 0.48
C THR A 21 3.78 -7.57 -0.55
N GLU A 22 3.33 -8.74 -0.09
CA GLU A 22 2.97 -9.87 -0.97
C GLU A 22 1.56 -9.75 -1.58
N ALA A 23 0.70 -8.91 -1.00
CA ALA A 23 -0.67 -8.75 -1.45
C ALA A 23 -0.74 -8.09 -2.85
N SER A 24 -1.38 -8.78 -3.79
CA SER A 24 -1.72 -8.23 -5.11
C SER A 24 -3.06 -7.51 -5.05
N ILE A 25 -3.07 -6.19 -5.18
CA ILE A 25 -4.26 -5.36 -5.06
C ILE A 25 -4.56 -4.73 -6.42
N THR A 26 -5.80 -4.86 -6.89
CA THR A 26 -6.30 -4.14 -8.06
C THR A 26 -7.32 -3.09 -7.66
N ILE A 27 -7.12 -1.85 -8.12
CA ILE A 27 -8.06 -0.74 -7.97
C ILE A 27 -8.68 -0.46 -9.34
N CYS A 28 -10.02 -0.54 -9.41
CA CYS A 28 -10.78 -0.13 -10.59
C CYS A 28 -11.30 1.30 -10.37
N GLY A 29 -10.84 2.23 -11.20
CA GLY A 29 -11.07 3.66 -11.08
C GLY A 29 -9.96 4.38 -10.31
N ALA A 30 -9.47 5.49 -10.87
CA ALA A 30 -8.44 6.37 -10.33
C ALA A 30 -8.98 7.79 -10.07
N GLY A 31 -10.30 7.93 -9.92
CA GLY A 31 -10.95 9.16 -9.46
C GLY A 31 -10.64 9.47 -7.99
N ALA A 32 -11.48 10.27 -7.32
CA ALA A 32 -11.22 10.75 -5.95
C ALA A 32 -10.87 9.61 -4.97
N LEU A 33 -11.69 8.55 -4.92
CA LEU A 33 -11.45 7.44 -4.00
C LEU A 33 -10.24 6.59 -4.43
N GLY A 34 -10.16 6.24 -5.71
CA GLY A 34 -9.13 5.35 -6.24
C GLY A 34 -7.72 5.93 -6.13
N SER A 35 -7.56 7.21 -6.45
CA SER A 35 -6.28 7.92 -6.35
C SER A 35 -5.79 8.02 -4.90
N HIS A 36 -6.66 8.41 -3.96
CA HIS A 36 -6.30 8.46 -2.54
C HIS A 36 -6.02 7.08 -1.95
N LEU A 37 -6.76 6.04 -2.38
CA LEU A 37 -6.48 4.67 -1.96
C LEU A 37 -5.13 4.19 -2.50
N ALA A 38 -4.85 4.42 -3.77
CA ALA A 38 -3.59 4.06 -4.42
C ALA A 38 -2.38 4.71 -3.73
N ASP A 39 -2.46 6.02 -3.47
CA ASP A 39 -1.40 6.78 -2.78
C ASP A 39 -1.17 6.24 -1.35
N ASN A 40 -2.25 5.98 -0.59
CA ASN A 40 -2.11 5.42 0.76
C ASN A 40 -1.50 4.01 0.75
N LEU A 41 -1.93 3.12 -0.16
CA LEU A 41 -1.37 1.77 -0.25
C LEU A 41 0.13 1.79 -0.56
N ALA A 42 0.56 2.67 -1.47
CA ALA A 42 1.98 2.85 -1.79
C ALA A 42 2.79 3.37 -0.59
N ARG A 43 2.22 4.29 0.21
CA ARG A 43 2.86 4.82 1.42
C ARG A 43 2.96 3.80 2.55
N HIS A 44 2.02 2.87 2.64
CA HIS A 44 2.00 1.82 3.66
C HIS A 44 2.82 0.58 3.29
N GLY A 45 3.41 0.54 2.08
CA GLY A 45 4.33 -0.52 1.67
C GLY A 45 3.74 -1.61 0.79
N CYS A 46 2.55 -1.43 0.22
CA CYS A 46 2.06 -2.32 -0.84
C CYS A 46 3.00 -2.23 -2.06
N GLN A 47 3.44 -3.39 -2.58
CA GLN A 47 4.37 -3.45 -3.70
C GLN A 47 3.70 -3.87 -5.02
N HIS A 48 2.56 -4.55 -4.93
CA HIS A 48 1.87 -5.12 -6.09
C HIS A 48 0.51 -4.44 -6.30
N LEU A 49 0.55 -3.21 -6.79
CA LEU A 49 -0.63 -2.41 -7.07
C LEU A 49 -0.91 -2.32 -8.59
N ARG A 50 -2.11 -2.72 -9.01
CA ARG A 50 -2.63 -2.48 -10.35
C ARG A 50 -3.77 -1.48 -10.28
N VAL A 51 -3.66 -0.37 -11.01
CA VAL A 51 -4.77 0.59 -11.15
C VAL A 51 -5.27 0.52 -12.58
N ILE A 52 -6.58 0.39 -12.76
CA ILE A 52 -7.25 0.33 -14.05
C ILE A 52 -8.27 1.46 -14.09
N ASP A 53 -8.14 2.38 -15.02
CA ASP A 53 -9.14 3.40 -15.32
C ASP A 53 -9.31 3.50 -16.85
N LYS A 54 -10.44 4.07 -17.32
CA LYS A 54 -10.81 4.16 -18.73
C LYS A 54 -10.01 5.22 -19.49
#